data_AF-A0A7C7I9H0-F1
#
_entry.id   AF-A0A7C7I9H0-F1
#
_cell.length_a   1.000
_cell.length_b   1.000
_cell.length_c   1.000
_cell.angle_alpha   90.00
_cell.angle_beta   90.00
_cell.angle_gamma   90.00
#
_symmetry.space_group_name_H-M   'P 1'
#
loop_
_entity.id
_entity.type
_entity.pdbx_description
1 polymer ?
#
loop_
_entity_poly.entity_id
_entity_poly.type
_entity_poly.pdbx_seq_one_letter_code
_entity_poly.pdbx_strand_id
1 'polypeptide(L)' 'MLQERQLGSPVYSQNLGLIDAEVYATDAGYQVFIAGETLTSYLGSSLLLDDCLEEIRSLQLLVESETFQREVGKYC' A
#
# COMPACT_ATOMS: atom_id res chain seq x y z
N MET A 1 14.18 4.99 -13.50
CA MET A 1 14.23 6.00 -12.42
C MET A 1 12.83 6.56 -12.27
N LEU A 2 12.08 6.11 -11.26
CA LEU A 2 10.77 6.69 -10.96
C LEU A 2 11.02 8.05 -10.31
N GLN A 3 10.52 9.10 -10.95
CA GLN A 3 10.59 10.48 -10.45
C GLN A 3 10.08 10.52 -9.01
N GLU A 4 10.89 11.07 -8.09
CA GLU A 4 10.45 11.59 -6.81
C GLU A 4 9.45 12.74 -7.08
N ARG A 5 8.21 12.41 -7.44
CA ARG A 5 7.11 13.33 -7.21
C ARG A 5 7.02 13.44 -5.69
N GLN A 6 7.19 14.66 -5.18
CA GLN A 6 6.90 15.01 -3.80
C GLN A 6 5.42 14.75 -3.54
N LEU A 7 5.07 13.48 -3.34
CA LEU A 7 3.83 13.11 -2.70
C LEU A 7 3.91 13.78 -1.32
N GLY A 8 2.90 14.59 -0.99
CA GLY A 8 2.82 15.24 0.32
C GLY A 8 2.71 14.20 1.44
N SER A 9 2.30 14.59 2.64
CA SER A 9 2.01 13.59 3.67
C SER A 9 0.87 12.66 3.22
N PRO A 10 0.95 11.35 3.51
CA PRO A 10 -0.14 10.44 3.21
C PRO A 10 -1.40 10.87 3.95
N VAL A 11 -2.55 10.78 3.27
CA VAL A 11 -3.87 11.03 3.89
C VAL A 11 -4.35 9.83 4.70
N TYR A 12 -3.77 8.65 4.43
CA TYR A 12 -3.98 7.44 5.19
C TYR A 12 -2.71 6.58 5.14
N SER A 13 -2.35 5.94 6.25
CA SER A 13 -1.26 4.99 6.32
C SER A 13 -1.64 3.84 7.25
N GLN A 14 -1.37 2.61 6.81
CA GLN A 14 -1.58 1.39 7.58
C GLN A 14 -0.38 0.47 7.46
N ASN A 15 0.17 0.06 8.60
CA ASN A 15 1.20 -0.96 8.65
C ASN A 15 0.61 -2.34 8.36
N LEU A 16 1.15 -3.03 7.36
CA LEU A 16 0.81 -4.40 6.97
C LEU A 16 1.94 -5.38 7.40
N GLY A 17 2.62 -5.10 8.51
CA GLY A 17 3.77 -5.85 9.01
C GLY A 17 5.10 -5.31 8.46
N LEU A 18 5.57 -5.87 7.34
CA LEU A 18 6.89 -5.54 6.76
C LEU A 18 6.90 -4.28 5.89
N ILE A 19 5.72 -3.79 5.55
CA ILE A 19 5.49 -2.66 4.64
C ILE A 19 4.34 -1.83 5.19
N ASP A 20 4.32 -0.56 4.82
CA ASP A 20 3.20 0.34 5.04
C ASP A 20 2.43 0.51 3.73
N ALA A 21 1.11 0.42 3.80
CA ALA A 21 0.23 0.82 2.72
C ALA A 21 -0.21 2.26 2.95
N GLU A 22 0.06 3.11 1.97
CA GLU A 22 -0.12 4.56 2.08
C GLU A 22 -1.01 5.06 0.96
N VAL A 23 -1.94 5.95 1.31
CA VAL A 23 -2.81 6.64 0.35
C VAL A 23 -2.41 8.10 0.29
N TYR A 24 -2.22 8.59 -0.93
CA TYR A 24 -1.90 9.98 -1.20
C TYR A 24 -3.02 10.62 -2.02
N ALA A 25 -3.46 11.80 -1.59
CA ALA A 25 -4.38 12.62 -2.37
C ALA A 25 -3.63 13.33 -3.50
N THR A 26 -4.26 13.38 -4.67
CA THR A 26 -3.76 14.02 -5.88
C THR A 26 -4.89 14.81 -6.54
N ASP A 27 -4.55 15.65 -7.53
CA ASP A 27 -5.55 16.37 -8.32
C ASP A 27 -6.50 15.44 -9.10
N ALA A 28 -6.11 14.18 -9.31
CA ALA A 28 -6.86 13.18 -10.07
C ALA A 28 -7.60 12.16 -9.18
N GLY A 29 -7.63 12.36 -7.85
CA GLY A 29 -8.18 11.40 -6.89
C GLY A 29 -7.12 10.89 -5.92
N TYR A 30 -7.22 9.62 -5.53
CA TYR A 30 -6.38 8.97 -4.53
C TYR A 30 -5.51 7.90 -5.18
N GLN A 31 -4.27 7.79 -4.70
CA GLN A 31 -3.30 6.82 -5.17
C GLN A 31 -2.78 6.00 -4.00
N VAL A 32 -2.69 4.69 -4.18
CA VAL A 32 -2.22 3.72 -3.19
C VAL A 32 -0.80 3.31 -3.53
N PHE A 33 0.07 3.34 -2.52
CA PHE A 33 1.44 2.89 -2.60
C PHE A 33 1.72 1.89 -1.47
N ILE A 34 2.67 1.00 -1.73
CA ILE A 34 3.29 0.15 -0.73
C ILE A 34 4.70 0.70 -0.48
N ALA A 35 4.95 1.16 0.73
CA ALA A 35 6.24 1.68 1.16
C ALA A 35 6.90 0.70 2.14
N GLY A 36 8.11 0.26 1.81
CA GLY A 36 9.04 -0.39 2.74
C GLY A 36 10.25 0.50 2.98
N GLU A 37 11.18 0.07 3.83
CA GLU A 37 12.35 0.87 4.20
C GLU A 37 13.21 1.35 3.02
N THR A 38 13.27 0.55 1.94
CA THR A 38 14.15 0.83 0.78
C THR A 38 13.40 0.99 -0.54
N LEU A 39 12.09 0.73 -0.57
CA LEU A 39 11.32 0.71 -1.80
C LEU A 39 9.91 1.24 -1.57
N THR A 40 9.46 2.09 -2.47
CA THR A 40 8.05 2.46 -2.59
C THR A 40 7.54 2.01 -3.96
N SER A 41 6.42 1.31 -3.99
CA SER A 41 5.80 0.79 -5.20
C SER A 41 4.37 1.29 -5.35
N TYR A 42 4.01 1.74 -6.54
CA TYR A 42 2.63 2.10 -6.88
C TYR A 42 1.77 0.83 -6.97
N LEU A 43 0.61 0.84 -6.31
CA LEU A 43 -0.34 -0.26 -6.31
C LEU A 43 -1.55 0.04 -7.20
N GLY A 44 -2.15 1.21 -7.03
CA GLY A 44 -3.43 1.53 -7.67
C GLY A 44 -3.90 2.96 -7.46
N SER A 45 -5.03 3.32 -8.07
CA SER A 45 -5.66 4.64 -7.92
C SER A 45 -7.17 4.55 -8.03
N SER A 46 -7.89 5.33 -7.23
CA SER A 46 -9.34 5.53 -7.33
C SER A 46 -9.72 7.01 -7.18
N LEU A 47 -10.92 7.37 -7.62
CA LEU A 47 -11.51 8.69 -7.37
C LEU A 47 -12.01 8.84 -5.93
N LEU A 48 -12.34 7.73 -5.26
CA LEU A 48 -12.89 7.72 -3.90
C LEU A 48 -11.87 7.13 -2.92
N LEU A 49 -11.74 7.77 -1.77
CA LEU A 49 -10.85 7.30 -0.71
C LEU A 49 -11.28 5.92 -0.19
N ASP A 50 -12.59 5.70 -0.03
CA ASP A 50 -13.13 4.44 0.49
C ASP A 50 -12.73 3.23 -0.37
N ASP A 51 -12.65 3.38 -1.69
CA ASP A 51 -12.20 2.31 -2.59
C ASP A 51 -10.73 1.94 -2.33
N CYS A 52 -9.88 2.95 -2.12
CA CYS A 52 -8.48 2.73 -1.75
C CYS A 52 -8.36 2.03 -0.39
N LEU A 53 -9.21 2.40 0.58
CA LEU A 53 -9.21 1.76 1.90
C LEU A 53 -9.67 0.30 1.83
N GLU A 54 -10.67 -0.03 1.00
CA GLU A 54 -11.10 -1.42 0.77
C GLU A 54 -10.02 -2.25 0.05
N GLU A 55 -9.23 -1.64 -0.85
CA GLU A 55 -8.07 -2.29 -1.45
C GLU A 55 -6.99 -2.61 -0.41
N ILE A 56 -6.64 -1.65 0.46
CA ILE A 56 -5.71 -1.89 1.57
C ILE A 56 -6.24 -2.95 2.54
N ARG A 57 -7.53 -2.94 2.84
CA ARG A 57 -8.17 -3.96 3.68
C ARG A 57 -8.06 -5.35 3.05
N SER A 58 -8.23 -5.45 1.74
CA SER A 58 -8.06 -6.70 1.00
C SER A 58 -6.62 -7.19 1.07
N LEU A 59 -5.64 -6.29 0.99
CA LEU A 59 -4.23 -6.61 1.21
C LEU A 59 -3.95 -7.09 2.64
N GLN A 60 -4.52 -6.46 3.65
CA GLN A 60 -4.40 -6.90 5.04
C GLN A 60 -4.88 -8.35 5.20
N LEU A 61 -6.06 -8.66 4.67
CA LEU A 61 -6.61 -10.02 4.71
C LEU A 61 -5.74 -11.03 3.95
N LEU A 62 -5.12 -10.62 2.85
CA LEU A 62 -4.17 -11.46 2.11
C LEU A 62 -2.92 -11.75 2.94
N VAL A 63 -2.34 -10.72 3.57
CA VAL A 63 -1.15 -10.85 4.43
C VAL A 63 -1.45 -11.74 5.63
N GLU A 64 -2.63 -11.63 6.23
CA GLU A 64 -3.07 -12.48 7.35
C GLU A 64 -3.41 -13.91 6.94
N SER A 65 -3.56 -14.19 5.65
CA SER A 65 -3.92 -15.53 5.18
C SER A 65 -2.82 -16.55 5.45
N GLU A 66 -3.21 -17.75 5.92
CA GLU A 66 -2.27 -18.84 6.20
C GLU A 66 -1.43 -19.22 4.98
N THR A 67 -2.03 -19.16 3.77
CA THR A 67 -1.34 -19.45 2.52
C THR A 67 -0.17 -18.50 2.28
N PHE A 68 -0.40 -17.20 2.47
CA PHE A 68 0.63 -16.19 2.28
C PHE A 68 1.74 -16.33 3.33
N GLN A 69 1.36 -16.46 4.61
CA GLN A 69 2.31 -16.66 5.71
C GLN A 69 3.20 -17.90 5.50
N ARG A 70 2.62 -19.00 5.03
CA ARG A 70 3.37 -20.23 4.73
C ARG A 70 4.34 -20.06 3.57
N GLU A 71 3.99 -19.32 2.53
CA GLU A 71 4.89 -19.08 1.40
C GLU A 71 6.03 -18.14 1.76
N VAL A 72 5.73 -17.01 2.43
CA VAL A 72 6.76 -16.06 2.86
C VAL A 72 7.69 -16.69 3.91
N GLY A 73 7.14 -17.48 4.84
CA GLY A 73 7.93 -18.17 5.86
C GLY A 73 8.94 -19.19 5.34
N LYS A 74 8.92 -19.54 4.04
CA LYS A 74 9.99 -20.35 3.41
C LYS A 74 11.25 -19.54 3.10
N TYR A 75 11.15 -18.22 3.05
CA TYR A 75 12.23 -17.30 2.68
C TYR A 75 12.82 -16.57 3.90
N CYS A 76 12.34 -16.84 5.11
CA CYS A 76 12.88 -16.37 6.39
C CYS A 76 13.62 -17.50 7.11
#